data_AF-B7PVD3-F1
#
_entry.id   AF-B7PVD3-F1
#
_cell.length_a   1.000
_cell.length_b   1.000
_cell.length_c   1.000
_cell.angle_alpha   90.00
_cell.angle_beta   90.00
_cell.angle_gamma   90.00
#
_symmetry.space_group_name_H-M   'P 1'
#
loop_
_entity.id
_entity.type
_entity.pdbx_description
1 polymer ?
#
loop_
_entity_poly.entity_id
_entity_poly.type
_entity_poly.pdbx_seq_one_letter_code
_entity_poly.pdbx_strand_id
1 'polypeptide(L)'
;MDTFVGTYVMCSGIESDQMLRLPFQYLRDYNVSRLLLTNLNFSVPPDLFWGLRVGTLKITDSRFRVEEGALEGRRSRVQSLEFMRSNVDTGLSFFGNLDFLETLCVQNSSVKHFGRDWLATLVNLTHLTVDSTVFQILDSDALSDLPRLGTLIWTNNDLRYIGREFLPRRSRLLKTLDLR
;
A
#
# COMPACT_ATOMS: atom_id res chain seq x y z
N MET A 1 -1.67 -12.69 21.06
CA MET A 1 -2.72 -13.00 20.06
C MET A 1 -3.73 -11.88 20.16
N ASP A 2 -3.75 -10.97 19.18
CA ASP A 2 -4.80 -9.96 19.12
C ASP A 2 -6.12 -10.64 18.72
N THR A 3 -7.13 -10.54 19.57
CA THR A 3 -8.49 -10.95 19.24
C THR A 3 -9.02 -10.06 18.13
N PHE A 4 -9.29 -10.67 16.97
CA PHE A 4 -9.86 -9.98 15.83
C PHE A 4 -11.37 -10.13 15.83
N VAL A 5 -12.08 -9.02 15.59
CA VAL A 5 -13.54 -9.02 15.39
C VAL A 5 -13.82 -8.67 13.93
N GLY A 6 -14.39 -9.62 13.19
CA GLY A 6 -14.81 -9.43 11.80
C GLY A 6 -14.36 -10.54 10.86
N THR A 7 -14.60 -10.35 9.56
CA THR A 7 -14.22 -11.32 8.53
C THR A 7 -12.72 -11.24 8.24
N TYR A 8 -12.03 -12.35 8.47
CA TYR A 8 -10.60 -12.51 8.20
C TYR A 8 -10.41 -13.52 7.07
N VAL A 9 -9.77 -13.09 5.98
CA VAL A 9 -9.45 -13.94 4.83
C VAL A 9 -7.94 -14.05 4.71
N MET A 10 -7.43 -15.26 4.55
CA MET A 10 -6.01 -15.52 4.35
C MET A 10 -5.82 -16.33 3.07
N CYS A 11 -4.95 -15.85 2.19
CA CYS A 11 -4.53 -16.53 0.98
C CYS A 11 -3.03 -16.81 1.09
N SER A 12 -2.66 -18.09 0.98
CA SER A 12 -1.29 -18.58 1.06
C SER A 12 -1.08 -19.68 0.03
N GLY A 13 0.14 -19.81 -0.49
CA GLY A 13 0.46 -20.85 -1.48
C GLY A 13 -0.28 -20.67 -2.80
N ILE A 14 -0.54 -19.42 -3.18
CA ILE A 14 -1.21 -19.07 -4.43
C ILE A 14 -0.16 -19.03 -5.53
N GLU A 15 -0.39 -19.76 -6.63
CA GLU A 15 0.57 -19.88 -7.73
C GLU A 15 0.26 -18.95 -8.91
N SER A 16 -0.98 -18.44 -9.02
CA SER A 16 -1.39 -17.51 -10.08
C SER A 16 -2.56 -16.61 -9.66
N ASP A 17 -2.79 -15.52 -10.40
CA ASP A 17 -3.91 -14.60 -10.18
C ASP A 17 -5.27 -15.26 -10.40
N GLN A 18 -5.33 -16.23 -11.32
CA GLN A 18 -6.56 -16.96 -11.65
C GLN A 18 -7.19 -17.64 -10.42
N MET A 19 -6.38 -18.14 -9.50
CA MET A 19 -6.85 -18.75 -8.25
C MET A 19 -7.54 -17.75 -7.31
N LEU A 20 -7.25 -16.46 -7.45
CA LEU A 20 -7.83 -15.40 -6.63
C LEU A 20 -9.09 -14.80 -7.25
N ARG A 21 -9.30 -14.93 -8.56
CA ARG A 21 -10.40 -14.26 -9.27
C ARG A 21 -11.78 -14.63 -8.73
N LEU A 22 -12.08 -15.92 -8.66
CA LEU A 22 -13.39 -16.38 -8.20
C LEU A 22 -13.63 -16.07 -6.70
N PRO A 23 -12.68 -16.36 -5.78
CA PRO A 23 -12.82 -15.93 -4.39
C PRO A 23 -13.04 -14.42 -4.25
N PHE A 24 -12.25 -13.60 -4.93
CA PHE A 24 -12.37 -12.14 -4.82
C PHE A 24 -13.66 -11.61 -5.44
N GLN A 25 -14.19 -12.26 -6.47
CA GLN A 25 -15.51 -11.95 -7.00
C GLN A 25 -16.59 -12.10 -5.91
N TYR A 26 -16.58 -13.20 -5.15
CA TYR A 26 -17.53 -13.40 -4.05
C TYR A 26 -17.32 -12.41 -2.90
N LEU A 27 -16.07 -12.07 -2.58
CA LEU A 27 -15.76 -11.13 -1.49
C LEU A 27 -16.26 -9.70 -1.75
N ARG A 28 -16.62 -9.34 -2.99
CA ARG A 28 -17.20 -8.02 -3.32
C ARG A 28 -18.53 -7.75 -2.61
N ASP A 29 -19.25 -8.81 -2.22
CA ASP A 29 -20.52 -8.70 -1.51
C ASP A 29 -20.37 -8.62 0.02
N TYR A 30 -19.13 -8.72 0.52
CA TYR A 30 -18.82 -8.72 1.95
C TYR A 30 -17.97 -7.52 2.34
N ASN A 31 -18.03 -7.17 3.63
CA ASN A 31 -17.07 -6.26 4.23
C ASN A 31 -15.97 -7.09 4.91
N VAL A 32 -14.81 -7.18 4.26
CA VAL A 32 -13.69 -7.96 4.76
C VAL A 32 -12.90 -7.10 5.72
N SER A 33 -12.91 -7.44 7.00
CA SER A 33 -12.17 -6.67 7.99
C SER A 33 -10.65 -6.77 7.75
N ARG A 34 -10.14 -7.93 7.35
CA ARG A 34 -8.73 -8.12 7.00
C ARG A 34 -8.53 -9.19 5.93
N LEU A 35 -7.75 -8.85 4.90
CA LEU A 35 -7.31 -9.74 3.84
C LEU A 35 -5.79 -9.87 3.92
N LEU A 36 -5.31 -11.06 4.29
CA LEU A 36 -3.89 -11.39 4.34
C LEU A 36 -3.49 -12.18 3.09
N LEU A 37 -2.52 -11.65 2.35
CA LEU A 37 -1.88 -12.31 1.23
C LEU A 37 -0.44 -12.64 1.61
N THR A 38 -0.07 -13.91 1.53
CA THR A 38 1.29 -14.37 1.87
C THR A 38 1.88 -15.23 0.76
N ASN A 39 3.19 -15.12 0.57
CA ASN A 39 3.93 -15.88 -0.44
C ASN A 39 3.40 -15.71 -1.88
N LEU A 40 3.00 -14.48 -2.24
CA LEU A 40 2.62 -14.16 -3.62
C LEU A 40 3.87 -13.85 -4.44
N ASN A 41 4.18 -14.70 -5.42
CA ASN A 41 5.40 -14.61 -6.23
C ASN A 41 5.13 -14.46 -7.75
N PHE A 42 3.96 -13.94 -8.09
CA PHE A 42 3.52 -13.68 -9.46
C PHE A 42 3.01 -12.24 -9.60
N SER A 43 2.95 -11.75 -10.83
CA SER A 43 2.39 -10.42 -11.11
C SER A 43 0.87 -10.47 -11.02
N VAL A 44 0.25 -9.49 -10.35
CA VAL A 44 -1.20 -9.35 -10.27
C VAL A 44 -1.69 -8.30 -11.26
N PRO A 45 -2.84 -8.50 -11.90
CA PRO A 45 -3.44 -7.47 -12.74
C PRO A 45 -3.98 -6.32 -11.86
N PRO A 46 -4.04 -5.08 -12.39
CA PRO A 46 -4.46 -3.90 -11.61
C PRO A 46 -5.93 -3.97 -11.16
N ASP A 47 -6.74 -4.82 -11.78
CA ASP A 47 -8.16 -5.02 -11.48
C ASP A 47 -8.45 -6.05 -10.38
N LEU A 48 -7.43 -6.78 -9.92
CA LEU A 48 -7.60 -7.91 -9.00
C LEU A 48 -8.42 -7.52 -7.76
N PHE A 49 -8.18 -6.32 -7.22
CA PHE A 49 -8.82 -5.86 -5.99
C PHE A 49 -10.13 -5.08 -6.22
N TRP A 50 -10.56 -4.87 -7.47
CA TRP A 50 -11.70 -4.00 -7.77
C TRP A 50 -12.97 -4.41 -7.06
N GLY A 51 -13.68 -3.40 -6.56
CA GLY A 51 -14.95 -3.55 -5.84
C GLY A 51 -14.83 -4.20 -4.46
N LEU A 52 -13.64 -4.63 -4.02
CA LEU A 52 -13.46 -5.16 -2.67
C LEU A 52 -13.64 -4.06 -1.62
N ARG A 53 -14.21 -4.45 -0.48
CA ARG A 53 -14.37 -3.61 0.70
C ARG A 53 -13.53 -4.22 1.81
N VAL A 54 -12.36 -3.63 2.06
CA VAL A 54 -11.35 -4.22 2.94
C VAL A 54 -10.90 -3.21 3.98
N GLY A 55 -11.00 -3.56 5.26
CA GLY A 55 -10.41 -2.75 6.33
C GLY A 55 -8.88 -2.70 6.19
N THR A 56 -8.23 -3.86 6.30
CA THR A 56 -6.77 -3.99 6.12
C THR A 56 -6.42 -5.00 5.03
N LEU A 57 -5.76 -4.55 3.97
CA LEU A 57 -5.06 -5.42 3.02
C LEU A 57 -3.61 -5.56 3.48
N LYS A 58 -3.20 -6.77 3.88
CA LYS A 58 -1.85 -7.06 4.32
C LYS A 58 -1.18 -8.02 3.36
N ILE A 59 0.00 -7.64 2.88
CA ILE A 59 0.83 -8.43 1.98
C ILE A 59 2.14 -8.72 2.72
N THR A 60 2.41 -10.00 2.96
CA THR A 60 3.57 -10.45 3.72
C THR A 60 4.38 -11.47 2.94
N ASP A 61 5.70 -11.48 3.12
CA ASP A 61 6.59 -12.53 2.60
C ASP A 61 6.38 -12.79 1.09
N SER A 62 6.24 -11.72 0.30
CA SER A 62 5.78 -11.79 -1.10
C SER A 62 6.68 -10.99 -2.05
N ARG A 63 6.73 -11.38 -3.33
CA ARG A 63 7.18 -10.54 -4.44
C ARG A 63 5.95 -9.94 -5.13
N PHE A 64 5.42 -8.87 -4.56
CA PHE A 64 4.20 -8.23 -5.03
C PHE A 64 4.50 -7.30 -6.21
N ARG A 65 4.13 -7.75 -7.42
CA ARG A 65 4.22 -6.96 -8.65
C ARG A 65 2.83 -6.69 -9.20
N VAL A 66 2.57 -5.46 -9.63
CA VAL A 66 1.33 -5.11 -10.34
C VAL A 66 1.65 -4.84 -11.80
N GLU A 67 0.89 -5.44 -12.70
CA GLU A 67 1.02 -5.22 -14.13
C GLU A 67 0.56 -3.80 -14.52
N GLU A 68 1.16 -3.24 -15.56
CA GLU A 68 0.64 -2.02 -16.16
C GLU A 68 -0.69 -2.30 -16.85
N GLY A 69 -1.66 -1.41 -16.67
CA GLY A 69 -2.98 -1.57 -17.26
C GLY A 69 -3.89 -0.40 -16.95
N ALA A 70 -5.01 -0.34 -17.66
CA ALA A 70 -5.97 0.74 -17.55
C ALA A 70 -6.61 0.80 -16.15
N LEU A 71 -6.81 2.03 -15.66
CA LEU A 71 -7.48 2.35 -14.40
C LEU A 71 -9.01 2.38 -14.54
N GLU A 72 -9.58 1.51 -15.39
CA GLU A 72 -10.99 1.56 -15.78
C GLU A 72 -11.83 0.56 -14.98
N GLY A 73 -12.42 0.98 -13.86
CA GLY A 73 -13.27 0.06 -13.09
C GLY A 73 -13.76 0.58 -11.76
N ARG A 74 -14.34 -0.33 -10.97
CA ARG A 74 -14.79 -0.02 -9.60
C ARG A 74 -13.59 0.07 -8.66
N ARG A 75 -13.34 1.27 -8.15
CA ARG A 75 -12.35 1.53 -7.10
C ARG A 75 -12.53 0.60 -5.90
N SER A 76 -11.42 0.20 -5.31
CA SER A 76 -11.41 -0.62 -4.10
C SER A 76 -11.59 0.26 -2.88
N ARG A 77 -12.32 -0.22 -1.87
CA ARG A 77 -12.48 0.48 -0.58
C ARG A 77 -11.55 -0.16 0.45
N VAL A 78 -10.25 -0.05 0.20
CA VAL A 78 -9.19 -0.47 1.13
C VAL A 78 -8.86 0.71 2.03
N GLN A 79 -8.92 0.54 3.36
CA GLN A 79 -8.62 1.62 4.32
C GLN A 79 -7.16 1.62 4.78
N SER A 80 -6.59 0.44 4.99
CA SER A 80 -5.18 0.24 5.39
C SER A 80 -4.49 -0.75 4.46
N LEU A 81 -3.29 -0.39 4.02
CA LEU A 81 -2.42 -1.24 3.20
C LEU A 81 -1.10 -1.44 3.92
N GLU A 82 -0.75 -2.70 4.14
CA GLU A 82 0.47 -3.10 4.84
C GLU A 82 1.32 -4.00 3.95
N PHE A 83 2.58 -3.61 3.72
CA PHE A 83 3.61 -4.48 3.15
C PHE A 83 4.61 -4.85 4.23
N MET A 84 4.87 -6.14 4.40
CA MET A 84 5.82 -6.66 5.39
C MET A 84 6.71 -7.72 4.75
N ARG A 85 8.03 -7.64 4.96
CA ARG A 85 8.98 -8.66 4.44
C ARG A 85 8.77 -8.96 2.95
N SER A 86 8.52 -7.93 2.14
CA SER A 86 8.09 -8.10 0.75
C SER A 86 8.93 -7.27 -0.22
N ASN A 87 8.93 -7.68 -1.49
CA ASN A 87 9.45 -6.91 -2.60
C ASN A 87 8.25 -6.28 -3.32
N VAL A 88 8.21 -4.96 -3.39
CA VAL A 88 7.08 -4.19 -3.91
C VAL A 88 7.49 -3.52 -5.22
N ASP A 89 6.87 -3.95 -6.31
CA ASP A 89 6.99 -3.40 -7.65
C ASP A 89 5.60 -3.06 -8.17
N THR A 90 5.05 -1.98 -7.65
CA THR A 90 3.71 -1.51 -8.03
C THR A 90 3.83 -0.46 -9.12
N GLY A 91 3.16 -0.64 -10.26
CA GLY A 91 3.00 0.45 -11.22
C GLY A 91 2.14 1.59 -10.67
N LEU A 92 2.14 2.73 -11.37
CA LEU A 92 1.28 3.90 -11.06
C LEU A 92 -0.21 3.52 -10.94
N SER A 93 -0.63 2.53 -11.72
CA SER A 93 -2.01 2.03 -11.79
C SER A 93 -2.50 1.38 -10.50
N PHE A 94 -1.62 0.93 -9.60
CA PHE A 94 -2.07 0.25 -8.38
C PHE A 94 -2.69 1.22 -7.38
N PHE A 95 -1.97 2.28 -7.03
CA PHE A 95 -2.42 3.26 -6.03
C PHE A 95 -3.56 4.13 -6.53
N GLY A 96 -3.63 4.37 -7.84
CA GLY A 96 -4.76 5.05 -8.46
C GLY A 96 -6.12 4.37 -8.22
N ASN A 97 -6.14 3.10 -7.80
CA ASN A 97 -7.38 2.38 -7.45
C ASN A 97 -7.75 2.43 -5.96
N LEU A 98 -6.95 3.09 -5.11
CA LEU A 98 -7.04 3.06 -3.65
C LEU A 98 -7.45 4.42 -3.04
N ASP A 99 -8.42 5.09 -3.64
CA ASP A 99 -8.87 6.44 -3.25
C ASP A 99 -9.33 6.56 -1.78
N PHE A 100 -9.66 5.44 -1.12
CA PHE A 100 -10.09 5.38 0.29
C PHE A 100 -8.96 5.05 1.28
N LEU A 101 -7.72 4.96 0.81
CA LEU A 101 -6.59 4.57 1.67
C LEU A 101 -6.27 5.68 2.66
N GLU A 102 -6.32 5.34 3.94
CA GLU A 102 -6.03 6.25 5.06
C GLU A 102 -4.68 5.94 5.72
N THR A 103 -4.26 4.67 5.68
CA THR A 103 -3.02 4.19 6.28
C THR A 103 -2.21 3.38 5.28
N LEU A 104 -0.93 3.72 5.15
CA LEU A 104 0.07 2.96 4.39
C LEU A 104 1.23 2.61 5.32
N CYS A 105 1.54 1.33 5.41
CA CYS A 105 2.65 0.81 6.20
C CYS A 105 3.55 -0.07 5.32
N VAL A 106 4.84 0.23 5.30
CA VAL A 106 5.85 -0.57 4.59
C VAL A 106 6.96 -0.89 5.59
N GLN A 107 7.17 -2.18 5.86
CA GLN A 107 8.11 -2.63 6.89
C GLN A 107 8.99 -3.75 6.40
N ASN A 108 10.29 -3.69 6.71
CA ASN A 108 11.26 -4.75 6.40
C ASN A 108 11.20 -5.19 4.93
N SER A 109 11.01 -4.24 4.01
CA SER A 109 10.65 -4.52 2.61
C SER A 109 11.63 -3.85 1.65
N SER A 110 11.56 -4.23 0.38
CA SER A 110 12.22 -3.50 -0.71
C SER A 110 11.17 -2.92 -1.64
N VAL A 111 11.33 -1.67 -2.03
CA VAL A 111 10.41 -0.97 -2.93
C VAL A 111 11.19 -0.52 -4.15
N LYS A 112 10.73 -0.91 -5.34
CA LYS A 112 11.42 -0.60 -6.59
C LYS A 112 11.46 0.90 -6.88
N HIS A 113 10.34 1.60 -6.71
CA HIS A 113 10.26 3.04 -6.93
C HIS A 113 9.31 3.66 -5.93
N PHE A 114 9.77 4.52 -5.03
CA PHE A 114 8.87 5.27 -4.17
C PHE A 114 8.83 6.71 -4.64
N GLY A 115 7.84 7.01 -5.48
CA GLY A 115 7.77 8.26 -6.22
C GLY A 115 6.57 9.13 -5.92
N ARG A 116 6.63 10.40 -6.33
CA ARG A 116 5.55 11.37 -6.11
C ARG A 116 4.25 10.93 -6.79
N ASP A 117 4.36 10.41 -8.00
CA ASP A 117 3.20 9.98 -8.78
C ASP A 117 2.44 8.81 -8.13
N TRP A 118 3.12 7.98 -7.32
CA TRP A 118 2.47 6.93 -6.51
C TRP A 118 1.51 7.56 -5.49
N LEU A 119 2.04 8.53 -4.75
CA LEU A 119 1.41 9.07 -3.55
C LEU A 119 0.43 10.21 -3.82
N ALA A 120 0.58 10.93 -4.93
CA ALA A 120 -0.31 12.02 -5.32
C ALA A 120 -1.77 11.56 -5.48
N THR A 121 -2.00 10.27 -5.78
CA THR A 121 -3.34 9.67 -5.85
C THR A 121 -3.95 9.42 -4.47
N LEU A 122 -3.14 9.31 -3.42
CA LEU A 122 -3.56 8.95 -2.07
C LEU A 122 -3.98 10.18 -1.25
N VAL A 123 -4.93 10.96 -1.78
CA VAL A 123 -5.37 12.24 -1.21
C VAL A 123 -5.99 12.12 0.20
N ASN A 124 -6.40 10.91 0.58
CA ASN A 124 -6.99 10.59 1.89
C ASN A 124 -5.99 10.01 2.89
N LEU A 125 -4.73 9.83 2.51
CA LEU A 125 -3.72 9.26 3.39
C LEU A 125 -3.47 10.18 4.59
N THR A 126 -3.62 9.62 5.79
CA THR A 126 -3.44 10.33 7.07
C THR A 126 -2.24 9.80 7.86
N HIS A 127 -1.89 8.52 7.66
CA HIS A 127 -0.80 7.84 8.35
C HIS A 127 0.10 7.14 7.34
N LEU A 128 1.39 7.49 7.36
CA LEU A 128 2.43 6.82 6.60
C LEU A 128 3.50 6.32 7.56
N THR A 129 3.72 5.01 7.56
CA THR A 129 4.84 4.37 8.26
C THR A 129 5.71 3.65 7.25
N VAL A 130 6.99 3.99 7.22
CA VAL A 130 8.01 3.31 6.45
C VAL A 130 9.14 2.98 7.40
N ASP A 131 9.38 1.70 7.64
CA ASP A 131 10.40 1.24 8.56
C ASP A 131 11.28 0.17 7.93
N SER A 132 12.59 0.26 8.11
CA SER A 132 13.55 -0.75 7.67
C SER A 132 13.37 -1.15 6.20
N THR A 133 13.17 -0.15 5.33
CA THR A 133 12.81 -0.32 3.92
C THR A 133 13.91 0.21 3.01
N VAL A 134 14.24 -0.57 1.98
CA VAL A 134 15.23 -0.19 0.96
C VAL A 134 14.51 0.23 -0.31
N PHE A 135 14.93 1.36 -0.87
CA PHE A 135 14.39 1.91 -2.12
C PHE A 135 15.41 1.77 -3.23
N GLN A 136 15.01 1.24 -4.38
CA GLN A 136 15.87 1.29 -5.58
C GLN A 136 15.80 2.69 -6.23
N ILE A 137 14.62 3.30 -6.26
CA ILE A 137 14.41 4.69 -6.69
C ILE A 137 13.56 5.37 -5.62
N LEU A 138 13.97 6.54 -5.15
CA LEU A 138 13.24 7.39 -4.20
C LEU A 138 13.22 8.81 -4.75
N ASP A 139 12.04 9.31 -5.10
CA ASP A 139 11.93 10.68 -5.59
C ASP A 139 12.16 11.66 -4.43
N SER A 140 12.92 12.73 -4.70
CA SER A 140 13.22 13.74 -3.68
C SER A 140 11.98 14.48 -3.19
N ASP A 141 10.88 14.49 -3.95
CA ASP A 141 9.61 15.13 -3.62
C ASP A 141 8.45 14.12 -3.41
N ALA A 142 8.76 12.85 -3.12
CA ALA A 142 7.77 11.77 -3.06
C ALA A 142 6.56 12.08 -2.15
N LEU A 143 6.77 12.65 -0.95
CA LEU A 143 5.67 12.92 0.00
C LEU A 143 5.05 14.31 -0.17
N SER A 144 5.50 15.11 -1.13
CA SER A 144 5.17 16.54 -1.22
C SER A 144 3.66 16.82 -1.35
N ASP A 145 2.93 15.92 -2.03
CA ASP A 145 1.50 16.04 -2.38
C ASP A 145 0.58 15.15 -1.52
N LEU A 146 0.80 15.12 -0.20
CA LEU A 146 -0.09 14.45 0.75
C LEU A 146 -0.82 15.47 1.64
N PRO A 147 -1.98 16.02 1.22
CA PRO A 147 -2.63 17.17 1.88
C PRO A 147 -3.22 16.84 3.25
N ARG A 148 -3.49 15.56 3.53
CA ARG A 148 -4.13 15.08 4.76
C ARG A 148 -3.19 14.38 5.74
N LEU A 149 -1.90 14.27 5.42
CA LEU A 149 -0.96 13.50 6.24
C LEU A 149 -0.79 14.13 7.63
N GLY A 150 -1.21 13.39 8.66
CA GLY A 150 -1.08 13.80 10.06
C GLY A 150 0.10 13.16 10.78
N THR A 151 0.48 11.95 10.35
CA THR A 151 1.55 11.16 10.94
C THR A 151 2.49 10.65 9.87
N LEU A 152 3.77 10.97 10.02
CA LEU A 152 4.85 10.44 9.21
C LEU A 152 5.89 9.78 10.14
N ILE A 153 6.00 8.46 10.03
CA ILE A 153 7.05 7.67 10.68
C ILE A 153 7.92 7.10 9.57
N TRP A 154 9.17 7.48 9.53
CA TRP A 154 10.13 7.07 8.51
C TRP A 154 11.45 6.70 9.19
N THR A 155 11.52 5.47 9.68
CA THR A 155 12.62 5.02 10.55
C THR A 155 13.48 3.93 9.93
N ASN A 156 14.75 3.85 10.32
CA ASN A 156 15.68 2.80 9.88
C ASN A 156 15.78 2.67 8.34
N ASN A 157 15.54 3.77 7.62
CA ASN A 157 15.71 3.85 6.18
C ASN A 157 17.06 4.55 5.91
N ASP A 158 17.75 4.19 4.83
CA ASP A 158 19.09 4.74 4.51
C ASP A 158 18.96 6.20 4.00
N LEU A 159 18.67 7.12 4.92
CA LEU A 159 18.27 8.50 4.67
C LEU A 159 19.49 9.42 4.62
N ARG A 160 20.31 9.26 3.58
CA ARG A 160 21.55 10.06 3.48
C ARG A 160 21.28 11.53 3.16
N TYR A 161 20.16 11.86 2.52
CA TYR A 161 19.78 13.23 2.14
C TYR A 161 18.25 13.41 2.07
N ILE A 162 17.59 13.74 3.18
CA ILE A 162 16.20 14.24 3.16
C ILE A 162 16.21 15.76 3.18
N GLY A 163 15.85 16.38 2.05
CA GLY A 163 15.61 17.82 1.97
C GLY A 163 14.16 18.20 2.30
N ARG A 164 13.89 19.50 2.38
CA ARG A 164 12.54 20.04 2.66
C ARG A 164 11.53 19.69 1.57
N GLU A 165 11.98 19.43 0.36
CA GLU A 165 11.23 18.91 -0.78
C GLU A 165 10.57 17.57 -0.51
N PHE A 166 11.20 16.72 0.30
CA PHE A 166 10.70 15.40 0.61
C PHE A 166 9.48 15.44 1.52
N LEU A 167 9.46 16.37 2.48
CA LEU A 167 8.38 16.48 3.47
C LEU A 167 7.07 16.98 2.83
N PRO A 168 5.90 16.57 3.36
CA PRO A 168 4.60 16.98 2.84
C PRO A 168 4.42 18.50 2.93
N ARG A 169 4.57 19.19 1.79
CA ARG A 169 4.49 20.66 1.73
C ARG A 169 3.07 21.16 1.89
N ARG A 170 2.09 20.36 1.45
CA ARG A 170 0.67 20.71 1.44
C ARG A 170 -0.08 20.31 2.71
N SER A 171 0.50 19.46 3.57
CA SER A 171 -0.17 19.08 4.81
C SER A 171 -0.06 20.20 5.84
N ARG A 172 -1.22 20.71 6.26
CA ARG A 172 -1.34 21.55 7.46
C ARG A 172 -1.71 20.74 8.69
N LEU A 173 -1.77 19.41 8.55
CA LEU A 173 -2.27 18.49 9.57
C LEU A 173 -1.15 17.67 10.22
N LEU A 174 0.09 17.76 9.72
CA LEU A 174 1.22 17.00 10.23
C LEU A 174 1.47 17.35 11.71
N LYS A 175 1.26 16.37 12.58
CA LYS A 175 1.41 16.47 14.04
C LYS A 175 2.54 15.57 14.57
N THR A 176 2.79 14.46 13.89
CA THR A 176 3.80 13.47 14.28
C THR A 176 4.79 13.29 13.15
N LEU A 177 6.07 13.49 13.44
CA LEU A 177 7.19 13.30 12.54
C LEU A 177 8.30 12.54 13.28
N ASP A 178 8.61 11.32 12.85
CA ASP A 178 9.73 10.52 13.35
C ASP A 178 10.59 10.10 12.14
N LEU A 179 11.88 10.45 12.15
CA LEU A 179 12.82 10.24 11.05
C LEU A 179 14.09 9.48 11.49
N ARG A 180 14.01 8.74 12.60
CA ARG A 180 15.17 8.12 13.26
C ARG A 180 15.83 6.98 12.48
#